data_AF-A0A8J7WXY9-F1
#
_entry.id   AF-A0A8J7WXY9-F1
#
_cell.length_a   1.000
_cell.length_b   1.000
_cell.length_c   1.000
_cell.angle_alpha   90.00
_cell.angle_beta   90.00
_cell.angle_gamma   90.00
#
_symmetry.space_group_name_H-M   'P 1'
#
loop_
_entity.id
_entity.type
_entity.pdbx_description
1 polymer ?
#
loop_
_entity_poly.entity_id
_entity_poly.type
_entity_poly.pdbx_seq_one_letter_code
_entity_poly.pdbx_strand_id
1 'polypeptide(L)' 'METLAPFQEVIDEIQAAGGTDYRLCFQCGLCDVVCPWNKVRTFSMRRIIRESAFGLSEIEGEDIWRCTTC' A
#
# COMPACT_ATOMS: atom_id res chain seq x y z
N MET A 1 16.24 9.30 13.98
CA MET A 1 15.06 8.85 13.23
C MET A 1 14.87 9.85 12.11
N GLU A 2 15.01 9.41 10.87
CA GLU A 2 14.86 10.27 9.68
C GLU A 2 13.37 10.33 9.31
N THR A 3 12.86 11.54 9.04
CA THR A 3 11.47 11.75 8.64
C THR A 3 11.41 11.86 7.13
N LEU A 4 10.62 11.00 6.49
CA LEU A 4 10.37 11.07 5.04
C LEU A 4 9.27 12.10 4.76
N ALA A 5 9.48 12.92 3.74
CA ALA A 5 8.47 13.86 3.26
C ALA A 5 7.42 13.10 2.41
N PRO A 6 6.12 13.29 2.68
CA PRO A 6 5.03 12.80 1.82
C PRO A 6 5.12 13.32 0.38
N PHE A 7 4.80 12.46 -0.59
CA PHE A 7 4.55 12.83 -1.97
C PHE A 7 3.04 13.08 -2.16
N GLN A 8 2.64 14.35 -2.13
CA GLN A 8 1.22 14.71 -2.21
C GLN A 8 0.56 14.24 -3.52
N GLU A 9 1.30 14.25 -4.63
CA GLU A 9 0.84 13.80 -5.95
C GLU A 9 0.35 12.35 -5.93
N VAL A 10 0.99 11.47 -5.15
CA VAL A 10 0.57 10.07 -5.02
C VAL A 10 -0.84 9.96 -4.43
N ILE A 11 -1.17 10.80 -3.46
CA ILE A 11 -2.49 10.82 -2.83
C ILE A 11 -3.56 11.30 -3.82
N ASP A 12 -3.21 12.25 -4.68
CA ASP A 12 -4.11 12.81 -5.69
C ASP A 12 -4.36 11.81 -6.82
N GLU A 13 -3.32 11.12 -7.30
CA GLU A 13 -3.43 10.05 -8.30
C GLU A 13 -4.27 8.86 -7.81
N ILE A 14 -4.08 8.44 -6.55
CA ILE A 14 -4.89 7.38 -5.93
C ILE A 14 -6.37 7.77 -5.89
N GLN A 15 -6.67 9.03 -5.57
CA GLN A 15 -8.05 9.54 -5.57
C GLN A 15 -8.63 9.63 -6.98
N ALA A 16 -7.85 10.11 -7.96
CA ALA A 16 -8.25 10.17 -9.35
C ALA A 16 -8.55 8.77 -9.93
N ALA A 17 -7.82 7.75 -9.48
CA ALA A 17 -8.08 6.35 -9.80
C ALA A 17 -9.29 5.73 -9.06
N GLY A 18 -9.96 6.49 -8.18
CA GLY A 18 -11.13 6.03 -7.41
C GLY A 18 -10.78 5.30 -6.10
N GLY A 19 -9.52 5.27 -5.70
CA GLY A 19 -9.09 4.67 -4.44
C GLY A 19 -9.38 5.59 -3.25
N THR A 20 -10.61 5.59 -2.72
CA THR A 20 -10.95 6.39 -1.52
C THR A 20 -10.96 5.56 -0.23
N ASP A 21 -11.16 4.25 -0.35
CA ASP A 21 -11.46 3.37 0.78
C ASP A 21 -10.23 3.01 1.61
N TYR A 22 -9.02 3.28 1.11
CA TYR A 22 -7.77 3.05 1.86
C TYR A 22 -7.77 3.80 3.21
N ARG A 23 -8.49 4.93 3.30
CA ARG A 23 -8.65 5.73 4.53
C ARG A 23 -9.44 5.02 5.62
N LEU A 24 -10.23 4.00 5.27
CA LEU A 24 -11.01 3.19 6.20
C LEU A 24 -10.18 2.05 6.82
N CYS A 25 -8.97 1.80 6.32
CA CYS A 25 -8.12 0.74 6.82
C CYS A 25 -7.62 1.04 8.24
N PHE A 26 -8.05 0.24 9.21
CA PHE A 26 -7.59 0.30 10.60
C PHE A 26 -6.40 -0.65 10.91
N GLN A 27 -5.70 -1.13 9.88
CA GLN A 27 -4.46 -1.90 10.01
C GLN A 27 -4.58 -3.28 10.69
N CYS A 28 -5.72 -3.98 10.52
CA CYS A 28 -5.94 -5.31 11.11
C CYS A 28 -4.98 -6.42 10.65
N GLY A 29 -4.42 -6.30 9.43
CA GLY A 29 -3.47 -7.27 8.88
C GLY A 29 -4.07 -8.52 8.24
N LEU A 30 -5.40 -8.64 8.13
CA LEU A 30 -6.04 -9.78 7.46
C LEU A 30 -5.54 -9.95 6.01
N CYS A 31 -5.34 -8.84 5.29
CA CYS A 31 -4.81 -8.84 3.93
C CYS A 31 -3.41 -9.46 3.82
N ASP A 32 -2.54 -9.29 4.82
CA ASP A 32 -1.22 -9.93 4.84
C ASP A 32 -1.37 -11.44 5.02
N VAL A 33 -2.29 -11.88 5.89
CA VAL A 33 -2.51 -13.31 6.19
C VAL A 33 -3.07 -14.07 4.98
N VAL A 34 -4.00 -13.47 4.23
CA VAL A 34 -4.64 -14.14 3.08
C VAL A 34 -3.81 -14.07 1.80
N CYS A 35 -2.82 -13.16 1.71
CA CYS A 35 -2.08 -12.97 0.48
C CYS A 35 -1.22 -14.21 0.12
N PRO A 36 -1.36 -14.79 -1.08
CA PRO A 36 -0.60 -15.98 -1.46
C PRO A 36 0.91 -15.73 -1.54
N TRP A 37 1.35 -14.51 -1.81
CA TRP A 37 2.79 -14.17 -1.83
C TRP A 37 3.49 -14.45 -0.51
N ASN A 38 2.80 -14.32 0.63
CA ASN A 38 3.38 -14.60 1.95
C ASN A 38 3.72 -16.08 2.18
N LYS A 39 3.31 -16.98 1.27
CA LYS A 39 3.78 -18.38 1.27
C LYS A 39 5.18 -18.55 0.69
N VAL A 40 5.65 -17.60 -0.12
CA VAL A 40 6.90 -17.72 -0.89
C VAL A 40 7.88 -16.58 -0.64
N ARG A 41 7.43 -15.44 -0.09
CA ARG A 41 8.26 -14.29 0.27
C ARG A 41 7.53 -13.34 1.22
N THR A 42 8.24 -12.46 1.89
CA THR A 42 7.61 -11.37 2.63
C THR A 42 6.97 -10.37 1.67
N PHE A 43 5.68 -10.12 1.84
CA PHE A 43 4.91 -9.11 1.11
C PHE A 43 3.81 -8.56 2.03
N SER A 44 3.69 -7.24 2.16
CA SER A 44 2.66 -6.65 3.00
C SER A 44 1.75 -5.72 2.22
N MET A 45 0.53 -6.21 1.98
CA MET A 45 -0.53 -5.38 1.42
C MET A 45 -0.98 -4.32 2.43
N ARG A 46 -0.97 -4.66 3.72
CA ARG A 46 -1.28 -3.71 4.80
C ARG A 46 -0.34 -2.52 4.78
N ARG A 47 0.96 -2.75 4.57
CA ARG A 47 1.98 -1.70 4.50
C ARG A 47 1.73 -0.76 3.32
N ILE A 48 1.45 -1.32 2.13
CA ILE A 48 1.12 -0.53 0.93
C ILE A 48 -0.09 0.38 1.19
N ILE A 49 -1.16 -0.14 1.80
CA ILE A 49 -2.35 0.65 2.15
C ILE A 49 -2.04 1.71 3.23
N ARG A 50 -1.07 1.45 4.11
CA ARG A 50 -0.66 2.44 5.12
C ARG A 50 0.16 3.57 4.49
N GLU A 51 1.07 3.23 3.60
CA GLU A 51 1.91 4.15 2.85
C GLU A 51 1.05 5.05 1.95
N SER A 52 0.00 4.52 1.33
CA SER A 52 -0.90 5.32 0.48
C SER A 52 -1.63 6.39 1.27
N ALA A 53 -1.93 6.12 2.54
CA ALA A 53 -2.54 7.11 3.42
C ALA A 53 -1.65 8.31 3.74
N PHE A 54 -0.34 8.16 3.57
CA PHE A 54 0.64 9.20 3.84
C PHE A 54 1.33 9.71 2.58
N GLY A 55 0.94 9.26 1.38
CA GLY A 55 1.66 9.61 0.15
C GLY A 55 3.10 9.09 0.15
N LEU A 56 3.35 7.96 0.83
CA LEU A 56 4.64 7.30 0.92
C LEU A 56 4.69 6.03 0.05
N SER A 57 3.64 5.75 -0.73
CA SER A 57 3.63 4.59 -1.62
C SER A 57 4.64 4.80 -2.74
N GLU A 58 5.70 4.00 -2.73
CA GLU A 58 6.68 3.97 -3.81
C GLU A 58 6.08 3.23 -5.01
N ILE A 59 5.48 3.98 -5.94
CA ILE A 59 4.91 3.44 -7.18
C ILE A 59 6.01 2.81 -8.07
N GLU A 60 7.24 3.30 -7.95
CA GLU A 60 8.40 2.74 -8.66
C GLU A 60 8.96 1.49 -7.97
N GLY A 61 8.53 1.19 -6.74
CA GLY A 61 8.99 0.06 -5.95
C GLY A 61 8.41 -1.27 -6.44
N GLU A 62 9.17 -2.36 -6.31
CA GLU A 62 8.73 -3.68 -6.78
C GLU A 62 7.51 -4.25 -6.03
N ASP A 63 7.30 -3.83 -4.78
CA ASP A 63 6.29 -4.46 -3.93
C ASP A 63 4.88 -4.23 -4.48
N ILE A 64 4.54 -3.02 -4.94
CA ILE A 64 3.19 -2.75 -5.47
C ILE A 64 2.87 -3.58 -6.73
N TRP A 65 3.89 -3.90 -7.53
CA TRP A 65 3.75 -4.66 -8.78
C TRP A 65 3.65 -6.16 -8.57
N ARG A 66 3.78 -6.65 -7.34
CA ARG A 66 3.60 -8.07 -7.04
C ARG A 66 2.14 -8.45 -6.86
N CYS A 67 1.26 -7.50 -6.55
CA CYS A 67 -0.16 -7.81 -6.40
C CYS A 67 -0.71 -8.47 -7.67
N THR A 68 -1.26 -9.68 -7.55
CA THR A 68 -1.81 -10.45 -8.68
C THR A 68 -3.33 -10.36 -8.80
N THR A 69 -3.98 -9.49 -8.01
CA THR A 69 -5.44 -9.32 -7.98
C THR A 69 -6.20 -10.65 -7.88
N CYS A 70 -5.73 -11.57 -7.03
CA CYS A 70 -6.31 -12.90 -6.83
C CYS A 70 -7.60 -12.89 -5.99
#